data_AF-G1X2A9-F1
#
_entry.id   AF-G1X2A9-F1
#
_cell.length_a   1.000
_cell.length_b   1.000
_cell.length_c   1.000
_cell.angle_alpha   90.00
_cell.angle_beta   90.00
_cell.angle_gamma   90.00
#
_symmetry.space_group_name_H-M   'P 1'
#
loop_
_entity.id
_entity.type
_entity.pdbx_description
1 polymer ?
#
loop_
_entity_poly.entity_id
_entity_poly.type
_entity_poly.pdbx_seq_one_letter_code
_entity_poly.pdbx_strand_id
1 'polypeptide(L)'
;MKDEIAVIYPNETVSTAVLKYCRERSLPLPPHIERHAELTEKELGDKSEMMVSRLQAQYLLWTARSLGAKKVLEVGCFTGFSALALAEALKGIEGAKVNILVP
;
A
#
# COMPACT_ATOMS: atom_id res chain seq x y z
N MET A 1 -19.59 -8.79 19.20
CA MET A 1 -18.21 -9.28 19.39
C MET A 1 -17.35 -8.07 19.75
N LYS A 2 -17.09 -7.85 21.04
CA LYS A 2 -16.39 -6.67 21.55
C LYS A 2 -14.95 -6.99 22.00
N ASP A 3 -14.44 -8.19 21.69
CA ASP A 3 -13.17 -8.70 22.24
C ASP A 3 -12.25 -9.39 21.21
N GLU A 4 -12.45 -9.17 19.90
CA GLU A 4 -11.44 -9.58 18.91
C GLU A 4 -10.46 -8.43 18.66
N ILE A 5 -9.73 -8.03 19.70
CA ILE A 5 -8.51 -7.26 19.46
C ILE A 5 -7.55 -8.27 18.87
N ALA A 6 -7.46 -8.33 17.53
CA ALA A 6 -6.44 -9.09 16.85
C ALA A 6 -5.09 -8.44 17.16
N VAL A 7 -4.55 -8.76 18.34
CA VAL A 7 -3.23 -8.38 18.78
C VAL A 7 -2.25 -9.23 17.96
N ILE A 8 -1.84 -8.69 16.81
CA ILE A 8 -0.93 -9.37 15.87
C ILE A 8 0.45 -9.59 16.52
N TYR A 9 0.82 -8.74 17.49
CA TYR A 9 2.09 -8.80 18.22
C TYR A 9 1.88 -8.62 19.74
N PRO A 10 2.62 -9.35 20.59
CA PRO A 10 2.37 -9.40 22.04
C PRO A 10 2.61 -8.08 22.78
N ASN A 11 3.35 -7.12 22.21
CA ASN A 11 3.56 -5.78 22.76
C ASN A 11 4.15 -4.83 21.69
N GLU A 12 4.27 -3.55 22.04
CA GLU A 12 4.81 -2.49 21.17
C GLU A 12 6.27 -2.74 20.78
N THR A 13 7.10 -3.26 21.69
CA THR A 13 8.51 -3.58 21.42
C THR A 13 8.62 -4.60 20.29
N VAL A 14 7.84 -5.67 20.34
CA VAL A 14 7.82 -6.71 19.30
C VAL A 14 7.22 -6.17 18.01
N SER A 15 6.12 -5.41 18.08
CA SER A 15 5.50 -4.78 16.90
C SER A 15 6.49 -3.89 16.14
N THR A 16 7.20 -3.03 16.85
CA THR A 16 8.19 -2.11 16.28
C THR A 16 9.37 -2.87 15.66
N ALA A 17 9.88 -3.88 16.37
CA ALA A 17 10.99 -4.70 15.88
C ALA A 17 10.65 -5.45 14.59
N VAL A 18 9.45 -6.05 14.53
CA VAL A 18 8.98 -6.77 13.33
C VAL A 18 8.76 -5.80 12.18
N LEU A 19 8.05 -4.69 12.39
CA LEU A 19 7.80 -3.70 11.34
C LEU A 19 9.10 -3.09 10.79
N LYS A 20 10.08 -2.81 11.66
CA LYS A 20 11.41 -2.34 11.25
C LYS A 20 12.09 -3.38 10.36
N TYR A 21 12.16 -4.63 10.81
CA TYR A 21 12.75 -5.73 10.03
C TYR A 21 12.08 -5.88 8.67
N CYS A 22 10.75 -5.89 8.62
CA CYS A 22 10.00 -6.01 7.37
C CYS A 22 10.33 -4.86 6.39
N ARG A 23 10.43 -3.62 6.87
CA ARG A 23 10.78 -2.47 6.03
C ARG A 23 12.20 -2.55 5.50
N GLU A 24 13.16 -2.93 6.35
CA GLU A 24 14.59 -3.01 5.98
C GLU A 24 14.93 -4.21 5.09
N ARG A 25 14.10 -5.28 5.12
CA ARG A 25 14.36 -6.54 4.40
C ARG A 25 13.40 -6.82 3.24
N SER A 26 12.45 -5.94 2.98
CA SER A 26 11.58 -6.02 1.80
C SER A 26 12.12 -5.17 0.65
N LEU A 27 11.74 -5.51 -0.59
CA LEU A 27 12.08 -4.72 -1.77
C LEU A 27 11.40 -3.33 -1.68
N PRO A 28 12.15 -2.21 -1.66
CA PRO A 28 11.58 -0.88 -1.56
C PRO A 28 10.65 -0.54 -2.74
N LEU A 29 9.69 0.36 -2.49
CA LEU A 29 8.88 0.96 -3.54
C LEU A 29 9.74 1.84 -4.46
N PRO A 30 9.37 2.00 -5.73
CA PRO A 30 10.02 2.98 -6.60
C PRO A 30 9.96 4.41 -6.03
N PRO A 31 11.01 5.24 -6.24
CA PRO A 31 11.12 6.55 -5.61
C PRO A 31 9.94 7.50 -5.87
N HIS A 32 9.30 7.44 -7.03
CA HIS A 32 8.15 8.27 -7.35
C HIS A 32 6.91 7.91 -6.54
N ILE A 33 6.77 6.65 -6.15
CA ILE A 33 5.68 6.18 -5.28
C ILE A 33 5.94 6.59 -3.84
N GLU A 34 7.18 6.43 -3.38
CA GLU A 34 7.60 6.85 -2.04
C GLU A 34 7.35 8.36 -1.81
N ARG A 35 7.75 9.18 -2.78
CA ARG A 35 7.50 10.63 -2.77
C ARG A 35 6.02 10.98 -2.66
N HIS A 36 5.12 10.16 -3.21
CA HIS A 36 3.68 10.39 -3.11
C HIS A 36 3.16 10.14 -1.68
N ALA A 37 3.69 9.14 -0.98
CA ALA A 37 3.38 8.90 0.44
C ALA A 37 3.86 10.07 1.30
N GLU A 38 5.11 10.50 1.11
CA GLU A 38 5.69 11.64 1.84
C GLU A 38 4.85 12.92 1.65
N LEU A 39 4.38 13.17 0.42
CA LEU A 39 3.51 14.30 0.15
C LEU A 39 2.16 14.17 0.84
N THR A 40 1.56 12.98 0.82
CA THR A 40 0.29 12.73 1.51
C THR A 40 0.41 12.97 3.02
N GLU A 41 1.48 12.47 3.65
CA GLU A 41 1.78 12.67 5.07
C GLU A 41 1.99 14.16 5.40
N LYS A 42 2.77 14.85 4.57
CA LYS A 42 3.07 16.28 4.75
C LYS A 42 1.82 17.17 4.64
N GLU A 43 0.97 16.93 3.65
CA GLU A 43 -0.13 17.85 3.33
C GLU A 43 -1.42 17.54 4.10
N LEU A 44 -1.62 16.29 4.55
CA LEU A 44 -2.90 15.85 5.14
C LEU A 44 -2.82 15.52 6.63
N GLY A 45 -1.62 15.51 7.24
CA GLY A 45 -1.44 15.29 8.68
C GLY A 45 -2.14 14.01 9.14
N ASP A 46 -2.98 14.09 10.18
CA ASP A 46 -3.71 12.95 10.73
C ASP A 46 -4.59 12.22 9.70
N LYS A 47 -5.09 12.92 8.66
CA LYS A 47 -5.88 12.25 7.60
C LYS A 47 -5.05 11.31 6.74
N SER A 48 -3.71 11.40 6.78
CA SER A 48 -2.82 10.48 6.08
C SER A 48 -2.95 9.04 6.56
N GLU A 49 -3.53 8.79 7.74
CA GLU A 49 -3.83 7.43 8.24
C GLU A 49 -4.83 6.67 7.34
N MET A 50 -5.58 7.37 6.49
CA MET A 50 -6.44 6.74 5.47
C MET A 50 -5.64 6.08 4.33
N MET A 51 -4.35 6.42 4.20
CA MET A 51 -3.44 5.84 3.21
C MET A 51 -2.97 4.46 3.66
N VAL A 52 -2.91 3.50 2.74
CA VAL A 52 -2.27 2.20 3.04
C VAL A 52 -0.79 2.40 3.41
N SER A 53 -0.28 1.54 4.29
CA SER A 53 1.14 1.55 4.63
C SER A 53 2.02 1.17 3.42
N ARG A 54 3.30 1.54 3.46
CA ARG A 54 4.29 1.15 2.44
C ARG A 54 4.40 -0.37 2.26
N LEU A 55 4.36 -1.13 3.35
CA LEU A 55 4.37 -2.61 3.30
C LEU A 55 3.12 -3.17 2.60
N GLN A 56 1.94 -2.58 2.86
CA GLN A 56 0.72 -2.96 2.16
C GLN A 56 0.77 -2.60 0.66
N ALA A 57 1.31 -1.44 0.30
CA ALA A 57 1.51 -1.06 -1.10
C ALA A 57 2.49 -2.02 -1.83
N GLN A 58 3.59 -2.41 -1.18
CA GLN A 58 4.51 -3.44 -1.70
C GLN A 58 3.79 -4.77 -1.92
N TYR A 59 2.97 -5.20 -0.95
CA TYR A 59 2.18 -6.41 -1.06
C TYR A 59 1.18 -6.35 -2.22
N LEU A 60 0.46 -5.23 -2.39
CA LEU A 60 -0.49 -5.04 -3.50
C LEU A 60 0.22 -5.12 -4.86
N LEU A 61 1.36 -4.44 -4.99
CA LEU A 61 2.17 -4.45 -6.21
C LEU A 61 2.65 -5.88 -6.52
N TRP A 62 3.22 -6.57 -5.53
CA TRP A 62 3.70 -7.94 -5.69
C TRP A 62 2.56 -8.90 -6.05
N THR A 63 1.40 -8.76 -5.40
CA THR A 63 0.22 -9.61 -5.65
C THR A 63 -0.30 -9.41 -7.07
N ALA A 64 -0.48 -8.17 -7.52
CA ALA A 64 -0.95 -7.87 -8.86
C ALA A 64 0.00 -8.41 -9.94
N ARG A 65 1.32 -8.29 -9.74
CA ARG A 65 2.33 -8.89 -10.63
C ARG A 65 2.27 -10.42 -10.62
N SER A 66 2.21 -11.03 -9.44
CA SER A 66 2.23 -12.49 -9.28
C SER A 66 1.00 -13.17 -9.86
N LEU A 67 -0.15 -12.49 -9.81
CA LEU A 67 -1.40 -12.95 -10.44
C LEU A 67 -1.44 -12.71 -11.96
N GLY A 68 -0.46 -12.00 -12.53
CA GLY A 68 -0.50 -11.59 -13.94
C GLY A 68 -1.70 -10.69 -14.25
N ALA A 69 -2.09 -9.84 -13.31
CA ALA A 69 -3.24 -8.96 -13.47
C ALA A 69 -3.07 -8.06 -14.71
N LYS A 70 -4.18 -7.81 -15.41
CA LYS A 70 -4.25 -6.84 -16.52
C LYS A 70 -5.29 -5.75 -16.27
N LYS A 71 -6.30 -6.03 -15.47
CA LYS A 71 -7.36 -5.10 -15.11
C LYS A 71 -7.56 -5.19 -13.61
N VAL A 72 -7.46 -4.06 -12.93
CA VAL A 72 -7.67 -3.94 -11.49
C VAL A 72 -8.79 -2.93 -11.26
N LEU A 73 -9.70 -3.24 -10.32
CA LEU A 73 -10.68 -2.30 -9.80
C LEU A 73 -10.27 -1.95 -8.38
N GLU A 74 -10.00 -0.66 -8.14
CA GLU A 74 -9.83 -0.12 -6.80
C GLU A 74 -11.12 0.59 -6.37
N VAL A 75 -11.60 0.31 -5.16
CA VAL A 75 -12.78 0.96 -4.57
C VAL A 75 -12.31 1.84 -3.41
N GLY A 76 -12.43 3.15 -3.58
CA GLY A 76 -11.84 4.14 -2.68
C GLY A 76 -10.37 4.40 -2.97
N CYS A 77 -10.04 5.64 -3.38
CA CYS A 77 -8.70 6.02 -3.83
C CYS A 77 -7.94 6.86 -2.81
N PHE A 78 -8.64 7.64 -1.98
CA PHE A 78 -8.05 8.71 -1.17
C PHE A 78 -7.10 9.58 -2.01
N THR A 79 -5.80 9.67 -1.68
CA THR A 79 -4.79 10.37 -2.50
C THR A 79 -4.24 9.54 -3.66
N GLY A 80 -4.56 8.24 -3.74
CA GLY A 80 -4.18 7.35 -4.84
C GLY A 80 -2.89 6.57 -4.64
N PHE A 81 -2.39 6.47 -3.41
CA PHE A 81 -1.15 5.74 -3.12
C PHE A 81 -1.23 4.24 -3.47
N SER A 82 -2.32 3.55 -3.11
CA SER A 82 -2.55 2.15 -3.48
C SER A 82 -2.78 1.99 -4.98
N ALA A 83 -3.54 2.88 -5.61
CA ALA A 83 -3.74 2.91 -7.06
C ALA A 83 -2.40 3.02 -7.80
N LEU A 84 -1.48 3.85 -7.31
CA LEU A 84 -0.16 4.04 -7.91
C LEU A 84 0.69 2.77 -7.81
N ALA A 85 0.66 2.07 -6.66
CA ALA A 85 1.33 0.78 -6.50
C ALA A 85 0.77 -0.30 -7.44
N LEU A 86 -0.55 -0.33 -7.61
CA LEU A 86 -1.24 -1.22 -8.57
C LEU A 86 -0.89 -0.85 -10.02
N ALA A 87 -0.85 0.44 -10.36
CA ALA A 87 -0.47 0.89 -11.71
C ALA A 87 1.00 0.52 -12.03
N GLU A 88 1.91 0.64 -11.06
CA GLU A 88 3.30 0.22 -11.21
C GLU A 88 3.44 -1.30 -11.39
N ALA A 89 2.53 -2.08 -10.81
CA ALA A 89 2.47 -3.53 -11.02
C ALA A 89 2.17 -3.86 -12.50
N LEU A 90 1.32 -3.07 -13.14
CA LEU A 90 0.82 -3.28 -14.51
C LEU A 90 1.68 -2.62 -15.61
N LYS A 91 2.74 -1.90 -15.22
CA LYS A 91 3.57 -1.12 -16.14
C LYS A 91 4.16 -2.00 -17.25
N GLY A 92 4.02 -1.52 -18.49
CA GLY A 92 4.52 -2.23 -19.69
C GLY A 92 3.60 -3.33 -20.22
N ILE A 93 2.46 -3.61 -19.57
CA ILE A 93 1.47 -4.56 -20.07
C ILE A 93 0.51 -3.84 -21.01
N GLU A 94 0.48 -4.25 -22.27
CA GLU A 94 -0.42 -3.66 -23.28
C GLU A 94 -1.90 -3.82 -22.88
N GLY A 95 -2.65 -2.72 -22.97
CA GLY A 95 -4.08 -2.68 -22.66
C GLY A 95 -4.42 -2.81 -21.17
N ALA A 96 -3.43 -2.76 -20.27
CA ALA A 96 -3.67 -2.85 -18.84
C ALA A 96 -4.34 -1.59 -18.28
N LYS A 97 -5.20 -1.77 -17.28
CA LYS A 97 -6.00 -0.66 -16.69
C LYS A 97 -6.18 -0.84 -15.18
N VAL A 98 -6.06 0.26 -14.46
CA VAL A 98 -6.55 0.42 -13.08
C VAL A 98 -7.79 1.30 -13.15
N ASN A 99 -8.96 0.74 -12.86
CA ASN A 99 -10.21 1.49 -12.76
C ASN A 99 -10.43 1.86 -11.30
N ILE A 100 -10.78 3.11 -11.05
CA ILE A 100 -11.01 3.63 -9.71
C ILE A 100 -12.50 3.93 -9.57
N LEU A 101 -13.12 3.30 -8.57
CA LEU A 101 -14.49 3.60 -8.15
C LEU A 101 -14.43 4.43 -6.87
N VAL A 102 -14.84 5.69 -6.95
CA VAL A 102 -15.00 6.57 -5.79
C VAL A 102 -16.49 6.69 -5.50
N PRO A 103 -16.98 6.18 -4.35
CA PRO A 103 -18.37 6.33 -3.94
C PRO A 103 -18.71 7.75 -3.49
#